data_AF-A0AAV8ZHK4-F1
#
_entry.id   AF-A0AAV8ZHK4-F1
#
_cell.length_a   1.000
_cell.length_b   1.000
_cell.length_c   1.000
_cell.angle_alpha   90.00
_cell.angle_beta   90.00
_cell.angle_gamma   90.00
#
_symmetry.space_group_name_H-M   'P 1'
#
loop_
_entity.id
_entity.type
_entity.pdbx_description
1 polymer ?
#
loop_
_entity_poly.entity_id
_entity_poly.type
_entity_poly.pdbx_seq_one_letter_code
_entity_poly.pdbx_strand_id
1 'polypeptide(L)'
;MTLGLLCMDGSCKVFDKTGNGYVRSETIGVVLLQKSKNAQRIYAQVIYAKTNCDGYKEQGITYPSGQSQVALLKEFYEECNIDRCSLSYMEAHGTGKMTVIFYIGNSTDP
;
A
#
# COMPACT_ATOMS: atom_id res chain seq x y z
N MET A 1 28.57 8.16 -6.49
CA MET A 1 27.83 7.98 -5.23
C MET A 1 26.50 7.33 -5.59
N THR A 2 26.19 6.14 -5.08
CA THR A 2 24.93 5.42 -5.35
C THR A 2 23.89 5.71 -4.28
N LEU A 3 22.60 5.69 -4.62
CA LEU A 3 21.51 6.05 -3.70
C LEU A 3 21.25 5.03 -2.57
N GLY A 4 21.87 3.84 -2.62
CA GLY A 4 21.86 2.86 -1.53
C GLY A 4 20.51 2.14 -1.30
N LEU A 5 19.59 2.18 -2.27
CA LEU A 5 18.24 1.61 -2.12
C LEU A 5 18.12 0.14 -2.58
N LEU A 6 19.09 -0.38 -3.34
CA LEU A 6 19.05 -1.74 -3.87
C LEU A 6 19.77 -2.71 -2.93
N CYS A 7 19.17 -3.89 -2.72
CA CYS A 7 19.83 -4.99 -2.03
C CYS A 7 20.97 -5.57 -2.89
N MET A 8 22.11 -5.92 -2.28
CA MET A 8 23.24 -6.54 -2.99
C MET A 8 23.06 -8.05 -3.22
N ASP A 9 22.23 -8.68 -2.41
CA ASP A 9 21.95 -10.12 -2.38
C ASP A 9 20.65 -10.51 -3.11
N GLY A 10 20.06 -9.57 -3.86
CA GLY A 10 18.95 -9.86 -4.78
C GLY A 10 17.64 -10.31 -4.12
N SER A 11 17.38 -9.93 -2.86
CA SER A 11 16.16 -10.32 -2.14
C SER A 11 15.50 -9.16 -1.38
N CYS A 12 14.18 -8.98 -1.58
CA CYS A 12 13.35 -8.09 -0.77
C CYS A 12 13.00 -8.77 0.57
N LYS A 13 13.79 -8.53 1.62
CA LYS A 13 13.57 -9.13 2.94
C LYS A 13 12.55 -8.33 3.77
N VAL A 14 11.29 -8.42 3.36
CA VAL A 14 10.19 -7.64 3.95
C VAL A 14 10.02 -8.00 5.43
N PHE A 15 10.01 -6.99 6.30
CA PHE A 15 9.89 -7.10 7.76
C PHE A 15 11.00 -7.87 8.50
N ASP A 16 12.02 -8.38 7.79
CA ASP A 16 13.18 -9.01 8.42
C ASP A 16 14.19 -7.96 8.92
N LYS A 17 14.81 -8.23 10.07
CA LYS A 17 15.85 -7.37 10.68
C LYS A 17 17.09 -7.15 9.78
N THR A 18 17.29 -7.99 8.77
CA THR A 18 18.40 -7.94 7.80
C THR A 18 18.02 -7.26 6.48
N GLY A 19 16.85 -6.62 6.41
CA GLY A 19 16.40 -5.82 5.27
C GLY A 19 17.38 -4.69 4.94
N ASN A 20 17.85 -4.66 3.69
CA ASN A 20 18.95 -3.83 3.22
C ASN A 20 18.63 -3.05 1.93
N GLY A 21 17.40 -3.13 1.42
CA GLY A 21 16.96 -2.50 0.17
C GLY A 21 15.85 -3.28 -0.52
N TYR A 22 15.63 -3.00 -1.80
CA TYR A 22 14.68 -3.71 -2.66
C TYR A 22 15.34 -4.26 -3.94
N VAL A 23 14.66 -5.21 -4.58
CA VAL A 23 15.02 -5.80 -5.89
C VAL A 23 14.23 -5.10 -6.99
N ARG A 24 14.87 -4.77 -8.11
CA ARG A 24 14.15 -4.34 -9.31
C ARG A 24 13.60 -5.56 -10.06
N SER A 25 12.31 -5.54 -10.36
CA SER A 25 11.62 -6.54 -11.19
C SER A 25 10.84 -5.86 -12.30
N GLU A 26 10.36 -6.66 -13.26
CA GLU A 26 9.49 -6.23 -14.35
C GLU A 26 8.22 -7.09 -14.34
N THR A 27 7.06 -6.46 -14.55
CA THR A 27 5.75 -7.12 -14.53
C THR A 27 4.78 -6.35 -15.44
N ILE A 28 3.88 -7.06 -16.11
CA ILE A 28 2.70 -6.47 -16.77
C ILE A 28 1.46 -6.95 -16.02
N GLY A 29 0.72 -6.01 -15.42
CA GLY A 29 -0.54 -6.27 -14.73
C GLY A 29 -1.66 -5.44 -15.34
N VAL A 30 -2.83 -6.05 -15.54
CA VAL A 30 -4.02 -5.37 -16.08
C VAL A 30 -5.22 -5.74 -15.21
N VAL A 31 -5.95 -4.72 -14.75
CA VAL A 31 -7.21 -4.88 -14.02
C VAL A 31 -8.32 -4.11 -14.73
N LEU A 32 -9.51 -4.68 -14.74
CA LEU A 32 -10.70 -4.08 -15.34
C LEU A 32 -11.66 -3.66 -14.23
N LEU A 33 -11.82 -2.34 -14.03
CA LEU A 33 -12.82 -1.78 -13.12
C LEU A 33 -14.14 -1.55 -13.88
N GLN A 34 -15.24 -2.04 -13.30
CA GLN A 34 -16.59 -1.88 -13.83
C GLN A 34 -17.56 -1.52 -12.70
N LYS A 35 -18.68 -0.88 -13.04
CA LYS A 35 -19.81 -0.76 -12.11
C LYS A 35 -20.36 -2.16 -11.83
N SER A 36 -20.56 -2.52 -10.56
CA SER A 36 -20.95 -3.88 -10.13
C SER A 36 -22.11 -4.46 -10.95
N LYS A 37 -23.17 -3.67 -11.19
CA LYS A 37 -24.34 -4.05 -12.00
C LYS A 37 -24.06 -4.46 -13.47
N ASN A 38 -22.87 -4.15 -13.99
CA ASN A 38 -22.44 -4.49 -15.34
C ASN A 38 -21.38 -5.61 -15.35
N ALA A 39 -20.86 -6.03 -14.19
CA ALA A 39 -19.76 -6.96 -14.09
C ALA A 39 -20.26 -8.42 -14.18
N GLN A 40 -19.72 -9.19 -15.13
CA GLN A 40 -20.01 -10.63 -15.24
C GLN A 40 -19.26 -11.47 -14.19
N ARG A 41 -18.20 -10.92 -13.61
CA ARG A 41 -17.41 -11.49 -12.52
C ARG A 41 -16.87 -10.35 -11.65
N ILE A 42 -16.96 -10.51 -10.34
CA ILE A 42 -16.43 -9.57 -9.35
C ILE A 42 -15.43 -10.36 -8.49
N TYR A 43 -14.19 -9.87 -8.41
CA TYR A 43 -13.16 -10.45 -7.53
C TYR A 43 -13.12 -9.75 -6.17
N ALA A 44 -13.28 -8.43 -6.17
CA ALA A 44 -13.38 -7.57 -5.00
C ALA A 44 -14.14 -6.28 -5.39
N GLN A 45 -14.60 -5.53 -4.39
CA GLN A 45 -15.17 -4.20 -4.59
C GLN A 45 -14.19 -3.15 -4.04
N VAL A 46 -13.93 -2.10 -4.81
CA VAL A 46 -13.18 -0.93 -4.32
C VAL A 46 -14.12 -0.11 -3.45
N ILE A 47 -13.97 -0.19 -2.13
CA ILE A 47 -14.82 0.53 -1.17
C ILE A 47 -14.39 1.99 -1.06
N TYR A 48 -13.08 2.24 -0.91
CA TYR A 48 -12.53 3.59 -0.82
C TYR A 48 -11.08 3.62 -1.32
N ALA A 49 -10.62 4.79 -1.76
CA ALA A 49 -9.23 5.04 -2.16
C ALA A 49 -8.87 6.50 -1.84
N LYS A 50 -7.71 6.71 -1.23
CA LYS A 50 -7.21 8.03 -0.81
C LYS A 50 -5.70 8.11 -1.01
N THR A 51 -5.20 9.31 -1.29
CA THR A 51 -3.76 9.61 -1.37
C THR A 51 -3.44 10.89 -0.59
N ASN A 52 -2.19 11.04 -0.15
CA ASN A 52 -1.64 12.30 0.33
C ASN A 52 -0.15 12.40 -0.05
N CYS A 53 0.53 13.43 0.43
CA CYS A 53 1.95 13.67 0.17
C CYS A 53 2.73 13.79 1.48
N ASP A 54 3.97 13.29 1.47
CA ASP A 54 4.88 13.36 2.63
C ASP A 54 5.19 14.80 3.09
N GLY A 55 5.18 15.77 2.16
CA GLY A 55 5.54 17.17 2.44
C GLY A 55 7.05 17.40 2.59
N TYR A 56 7.40 18.50 3.28
CA TYR A 56 8.79 18.83 3.62
C TYR A 56 9.32 17.90 4.73
N LYS A 57 10.57 17.46 4.59
CA LYS A 57 11.26 16.56 5.51
C LYS A 57 12.73 16.97 5.62
N GLU A 58 13.25 17.14 6.83
CA GLU A 58 14.65 17.51 7.07
C GLU A 58 15.62 16.45 6.52
N GLN A 59 15.23 15.18 6.55
CA GLN A 59 16.00 14.03 6.06
C GLN A 59 16.03 13.93 4.53
N GLY A 60 15.38 14.85 3.81
CA GLY A 60 15.32 14.90 2.36
C GLY A 60 14.11 14.18 1.74
N ILE A 61 13.93 14.38 0.44
CA ILE A 61 12.71 13.97 -0.30
C ILE A 61 12.48 12.45 -0.31
N THR A 62 13.55 11.64 -0.30
CA THR A 62 13.52 10.17 -0.40
C THR A 62 13.29 9.46 0.94
N TYR A 63 13.33 10.18 2.07
CA TYR A 63 13.05 9.60 3.39
C TYR A 63 11.53 9.45 3.59
N PRO A 64 10.97 8.26 3.90
CA PRO A 64 9.52 8.10 4.02
C PRO A 64 8.96 8.72 5.33
N SER A 65 7.90 9.52 5.24
CA SER A 65 7.22 10.07 6.43
C SER A 65 6.21 9.10 7.01
N GLY A 66 6.57 8.41 8.10
CA GLY A 66 5.64 7.60 8.87
C GLY A 66 4.46 8.41 9.44
N GLN A 67 4.65 9.69 9.75
CA GLN A 67 3.58 10.56 10.25
C GLN A 67 2.56 10.87 9.16
N SER A 68 3.01 11.19 7.94
CA SER A 68 2.13 11.49 6.80
C SER A 68 1.36 10.24 6.36
N GLN A 69 1.97 9.05 6.45
CA GLN A 69 1.30 7.77 6.23
C GLN A 69 0.24 7.50 7.31
N VAL A 70 0.54 7.72 8.60
CA VAL A 70 -0.46 7.57 9.68
C VAL A 70 -1.64 8.55 9.52
N ALA A 71 -1.39 9.78 9.09
CA ALA A 71 -2.45 10.75 8.76
C ALA A 71 -3.36 10.24 7.63
N LEU A 72 -2.76 9.73 6.53
CA LEU A 72 -3.50 9.13 5.42
C LEU A 72 -4.46 8.04 5.88
N LEU A 73 -4.00 7.15 6.77
CA LEU A 73 -4.81 6.03 7.26
C LEU A 73 -5.93 6.49 8.20
N LYS A 74 -5.69 7.49 9.05
CA LYS A 74 -6.74 8.05 9.92
C LYS A 74 -7.87 8.63 9.07
N GLU A 75 -7.52 9.55 8.18
CA GLU A 75 -8.47 10.19 7.27
C GLU A 75 -9.18 9.15 6.37
N PHE A 76 -8.46 8.15 5.85
CA PHE A 76 -9.06 7.06 5.07
C PHE A 76 -10.16 6.35 5.85
N TYR A 77 -9.91 5.95 7.11
CA TYR A 77 -10.91 5.25 7.93
C TYR A 77 -12.04 6.16 8.42
N GLU A 78 -11.76 7.45 8.62
CA GLU A 78 -12.78 8.45 8.97
C GLU A 78 -13.72 8.75 7.79
N GLU A 79 -13.22 8.76 6.56
CA GLU A 79 -14.00 9.03 5.35
C GLU A 79 -14.72 7.79 4.79
N CYS A 80 -14.12 6.59 4.86
CA CYS A 80 -14.73 5.37 4.31
C CYS A 80 -15.78 4.72 5.22
N ASN A 81 -15.84 5.09 6.50
CA ASN A 81 -16.77 4.55 7.50
C ASN A 81 -16.73 3.00 7.62
N ILE A 82 -15.56 2.39 7.42
CA ILE A 82 -15.31 0.96 7.63
C ILE A 82 -14.77 0.76 9.05
N ASP A 83 -15.29 -0.23 9.78
CA ASP A 83 -14.71 -0.64 11.06
C ASP A 83 -13.29 -1.20 10.85
N ARG A 84 -12.31 -0.64 11.56
CA ARG A 84 -10.92 -1.11 11.53
C ARG A 84 -10.80 -2.57 11.97
N CYS A 85 -11.75 -3.10 12.75
CA CYS A 85 -11.78 -4.48 13.19
C CYS A 85 -12.26 -5.48 12.11
N SER A 86 -12.86 -5.02 10.99
CA SER A 86 -13.19 -5.91 9.86
C SER A 86 -11.98 -6.23 8.98
N LEU A 87 -10.88 -5.49 9.13
CA LEU A 87 -9.66 -5.66 8.36
C LEU A 87 -9.01 -7.03 8.61
N SER A 88 -9.25 -7.98 7.70
CA SER A 88 -8.69 -9.33 7.78
C SER A 88 -7.25 -9.42 7.25
N TYR A 89 -6.85 -8.53 6.34
CA TYR A 89 -5.53 -8.52 5.72
C TYR A 89 -5.13 -7.11 5.27
N MET A 90 -3.83 -6.80 5.34
CA MET A 90 -3.24 -5.58 4.82
C MET A 90 -2.01 -5.95 3.98
N GLU A 91 -2.08 -5.73 2.67
CA GLU A 91 -0.87 -5.68 1.86
C GLU A 91 -0.08 -4.41 2.20
N ALA A 92 1.25 -4.45 2.08
CA ALA A 92 2.13 -3.32 2.36
C ALA A 92 3.16 -3.15 1.23
N HIS A 93 3.60 -1.90 0.97
CA HIS A 93 4.57 -1.60 -0.09
C HIS A 93 5.88 -2.40 -0.01
N GLY A 94 6.32 -2.76 1.21
CA GLY A 94 7.24 -3.87 1.42
C GLY A 94 8.69 -3.70 0.96
N THR A 95 9.13 -2.50 0.56
CA THR A 95 10.51 -2.23 0.07
C THR A 95 11.56 -2.16 1.20
N GLY A 96 11.35 -2.90 2.28
CA GLY A 96 12.07 -2.75 3.56
C GLY A 96 11.59 -1.56 4.41
N LYS A 97 10.74 -0.68 3.86
CA LYS A 97 10.03 0.43 4.54
C LYS A 97 8.59 0.58 3.97
N MET A 98 7.70 1.26 4.70
CA MET A 98 6.23 1.28 4.52
C MET A 98 5.74 2.49 3.65
N THR A 99 4.53 2.60 3.06
CA THR A 99 3.25 1.83 3.08
C THR A 99 2.48 1.99 1.73
N VAL A 100 1.65 1.00 1.34
CA VAL A 100 0.47 1.11 0.45
C VAL A 100 -0.56 0.11 1.00
N ILE A 101 -1.87 0.40 1.01
CA ILE A 101 -2.91 -0.52 1.52
C ILE A 101 -3.95 -0.84 0.44
N PHE A 102 -4.36 -2.10 0.35
CA PHE A 102 -5.62 -2.53 -0.25
C PHE A 102 -6.50 -3.18 0.83
N TYR A 103 -7.73 -2.67 1.00
CA TYR A 103 -8.78 -3.37 1.75
C TYR A 103 -9.50 -4.32 0.80
N ILE A 104 -9.43 -5.63 1.09
CA ILE A 104 -10.25 -6.64 0.42
C ILE A 104 -11.36 -7.03 1.41
N GLY A 105 -12.50 -6.36 1.28
CA GLY A 105 -13.74 -6.81 1.91
C GLY A 105 -14.31 -8.02 1.17
N ASN A 106 -14.99 -8.91 1.89
CA ASN A 106 -15.72 -10.01 1.24
C ASN A 106 -16.91 -9.45 0.46
N SER A 107 -17.25 -10.05 -0.68
CA SER A 107 -18.41 -9.64 -1.51
C SER A 107 -19.77 -9.98 -0.90
N THR A 108 -19.83 -10.18 0.43
CA THR A 108 -21.00 -10.57 1.22
C THR A 108 -21.25 -9.63 2.39
N ASP A 109 -20.42 -8.59 2.58
CA ASP A 109 -20.83 -7.43 3.38
C ASP A 109 -21.98 -6.72 2.64
N PRO A 110 -23.07 -6.32 3.34
CA PRO A 110 -24.29 -5.78 2.73
C PRO A 110 -24.18 -4.34 2.18
#